data_AF-X0UAJ0-F1
#
_entry.id   AF-X0UAJ0-F1
#
_cell.length_a   1.000
_cell.length_b   1.000
_cell.length_c   1.000
_cell.angle_alpha   90.00
_cell.angle_beta   90.00
_cell.angle_gamma   90.00
#
_symmetry.space_group_name_H-M   'P 1'
#
loop_
_entity.id
_entity.type
_entity.pdbx_description
1 polymer ?
#
loop_
_entity_poly.entity_id
_entity_poly.type
_entity_poly.pdbx_seq_one_letter_code
_entity_poly.pdbx_strand_id
1 'polypeptide(L)'
;MVATNVTFGSRKEDKHPFSAPSRLVIMLIEFGPSIYVTDGPIVSFYGIPYPTRMAVVRLSDGSAWVWSPVALTDGLYESVNAIGPVKHIVSPNKIHHLFLAEWAKRWPEARVYAPPGLAKRRPNLRFDAELGDLPDPAWAADIDQVIFRGSFAMEEVAFFHFASRTAIVCDLIQRHPEATMKGWKGMLMRLD
;
A
#
# COMPACT_ATOMS: atom_id res chain seq x y z
N MET A 1 -2.23 -5.25 -7.39
CA MET A 1 -0.99 -4.48 -7.41
C MET A 1 -0.17 -5.02 -6.29
N VAL A 2 0.93 -5.67 -6.63
CA VAL A 2 1.59 -6.68 -5.80
C VAL A 2 2.73 -6.00 -5.08
N ALA A 3 2.68 -5.93 -3.74
CA ALA A 3 3.89 -5.82 -2.94
C ALA A 3 4.77 -7.01 -3.33
N THR A 4 5.77 -6.78 -4.16
CA THR A 4 6.60 -7.84 -4.72
C THR A 4 7.86 -7.94 -3.87
N ASN A 5 8.09 -9.11 -3.27
CA ASN A 5 9.35 -9.42 -2.61
C ASN A 5 10.50 -9.28 -3.60
N VAL A 6 11.54 -8.52 -3.22
CA VAL A 6 12.92 -8.79 -3.67
C VAL A 6 13.61 -9.48 -2.50
N THR A 7 13.49 -10.81 -2.42
CA THR A 7 14.30 -11.65 -1.52
C THR A 7 15.27 -12.47 -2.36
N PHE A 8 16.58 -12.28 -2.15
CA PHE A 8 17.60 -13.18 -2.69
C PHE A 8 17.64 -14.45 -1.83
N GLY A 9 16.95 -15.50 -2.27
CA GLY A 9 16.96 -16.81 -1.59
C GLY A 9 16.07 -17.84 -2.28
N SER A 10 16.66 -18.96 -2.70
CA SER A 10 16.04 -20.00 -3.52
C SER A 10 14.99 -20.86 -2.79
N ARG A 11 13.77 -21.01 -3.33
CA ARG A 11 12.96 -22.25 -3.19
C ARG A 11 11.79 -22.39 -4.18
N LYS A 12 11.42 -23.66 -4.41
CA LYS A 12 10.56 -24.26 -5.45
C LYS A 12 9.07 -23.89 -5.37
N GLU A 13 8.41 -23.92 -6.53
CA GLU A 13 6.97 -23.72 -6.75
C GLU A 13 6.12 -24.95 -6.37
N ASP A 14 5.00 -24.72 -5.68
CA ASP A 14 3.88 -25.67 -5.59
C ASP A 14 2.63 -25.06 -6.27
N LYS A 15 1.95 -25.85 -7.10
CA LYS A 15 0.79 -25.46 -7.91
C LYS A 15 -0.50 -26.00 -7.27
N HIS A 16 -1.44 -25.13 -6.91
CA HIS A 16 -2.84 -25.50 -6.65
C HIS A 16 -3.82 -24.57 -7.40
N PRO A 17 -4.95 -25.09 -7.94
CA PRO A 17 -5.88 -24.34 -8.78
C PRO A 17 -6.89 -23.51 -7.97
N PHE A 18 -7.26 -22.35 -8.51
CA PHE A 18 -8.20 -21.38 -7.91
C PHE A 18 -9.66 -21.85 -8.01
N SER A 19 -10.35 -21.90 -6.87
CA SER A 19 -11.82 -21.91 -6.75
C SER A 19 -12.30 -20.51 -6.35
N ALA A 20 -13.49 -20.09 -6.82
CA ALA A 20 -14.03 -18.75 -6.56
C ALA A 20 -14.39 -18.55 -5.07
N PRO A 21 -13.97 -17.46 -4.41
CA PRO A 21 -14.18 -17.30 -2.98
C PRO A 21 -15.60 -16.83 -2.64
N SER A 22 -16.23 -17.56 -1.71
CA SER A 22 -17.33 -17.12 -0.85
C SER A 22 -17.01 -15.77 -0.18
N ARG A 23 -18.01 -14.90 0.04
CA ARG A 23 -17.94 -13.58 0.72
C ARG A 23 -16.62 -13.38 1.49
N LEU A 24 -15.65 -12.72 0.85
CA LEU A 24 -14.33 -12.49 1.42
C LEU A 24 -14.49 -11.65 2.70
N VAL A 25 -14.28 -12.29 3.85
CA VAL A 25 -13.99 -11.56 5.09
C VAL A 25 -12.59 -10.98 4.89
N ILE A 26 -12.51 -9.68 4.64
CA ILE A 26 -11.24 -8.97 4.47
C ILE A 26 -10.60 -8.84 5.85
N MET A 27 -9.64 -9.69 6.16
CA MET A 27 -8.86 -9.67 7.40
C MET A 27 -7.39 -9.38 7.09
N LEU A 28 -6.66 -8.84 8.07
CA LEU A 28 -5.22 -8.69 8.00
C LEU A 28 -4.55 -10.06 8.13
N ILE A 29 -3.56 -10.32 7.28
CA ILE A 29 -2.73 -11.52 7.31
C ILE A 29 -1.32 -11.08 7.68
N GLU A 30 -0.70 -11.75 8.65
CA GLU A 30 0.70 -11.51 8.99
C GLU A 30 1.61 -11.89 7.81
N PHE A 31 2.40 -10.94 7.35
CA PHE A 31 3.35 -11.11 6.26
C PHE A 31 4.76 -11.41 6.79
N GLY A 32 5.08 -10.85 7.94
CA GLY A 32 6.34 -11.00 8.65
C GLY A 32 6.26 -10.32 10.01
N PRO A 33 7.36 -10.30 10.78
CA PRO A 33 7.38 -9.71 12.12
C PRO A 33 6.82 -8.29 12.10
N SER A 34 5.71 -8.07 12.82
CA SER A 34 5.04 -6.76 12.96
C SER A 34 4.56 -6.11 11.65
N ILE A 35 4.48 -6.85 10.55
CA ILE A 35 3.93 -6.36 9.27
C ILE A 35 2.80 -7.26 8.79
N TYR A 36 1.69 -6.63 8.45
CA TYR A 36 0.45 -7.28 8.04
C TYR A 36 0.00 -6.73 6.70
N VAL A 37 -0.67 -7.55 5.90
CA VAL A 37 -1.20 -7.16 4.58
C VAL A 37 -2.63 -7.62 4.41
N THR A 38 -3.36 -6.94 3.54
CA THR A 38 -4.66 -7.44 3.05
C THR A 38 -4.91 -6.94 1.64
N ASP A 39 -5.64 -7.74 0.87
CA ASP A 39 -6.10 -7.37 -0.46
C ASP A 39 -7.45 -6.66 -0.37
N GLY A 40 -7.56 -5.54 -1.08
CA GLY A 40 -8.80 -4.79 -1.20
C GLY A 40 -9.57 -5.13 -2.47
N PRO A 41 -10.71 -4.47 -2.71
CA PRO A 41 -11.47 -4.65 -3.93
C PRO A 41 -10.66 -4.23 -5.17
N ILE A 42 -11.00 -4.81 -6.31
CA ILE A 42 -10.52 -4.34 -7.61
C ILE A 42 -11.16 -2.99 -7.91
N VAL A 43 -10.34 -1.98 -8.17
CA VAL A 43 -10.79 -0.65 -8.61
C VAL A 43 -10.60 -0.51 -10.12
N SER A 44 -11.52 0.18 -10.80
CA SER A 44 -11.40 0.45 -12.24
C SER A 44 -10.78 1.83 -12.46
N PHE A 45 -9.64 1.89 -13.12
CA PHE A 45 -9.01 3.14 -13.55
C PHE A 45 -8.93 3.15 -15.08
N TYR A 46 -9.61 4.10 -15.73
CA TYR A 46 -9.82 4.15 -17.19
C TYR A 46 -10.29 2.82 -17.83
N GLY A 47 -11.10 2.03 -17.10
CA GLY A 47 -11.61 0.74 -17.60
C GLY A 47 -10.57 -0.39 -17.61
N ILE A 48 -9.52 -0.25 -16.81
CA ILE A 48 -8.55 -1.31 -16.50
C ILE A 48 -8.75 -1.70 -15.02
N PRO A 49 -8.92 -3.00 -14.71
CA PRO A 49 -9.05 -3.46 -13.33
C PRO A 49 -7.69 -3.47 -12.61
N TYR A 50 -7.60 -2.78 -11.48
CA TYR A 50 -6.43 -2.74 -10.61
C TYR A 50 -6.75 -3.38 -9.26
N PRO A 51 -6.13 -4.52 -8.90
CA PRO A 51 -6.26 -5.07 -7.55
C PRO A 51 -5.56 -4.14 -6.55
N THR A 52 -6.20 -3.85 -5.43
CA THR A 52 -5.63 -3.00 -4.37
C THR A 52 -5.06 -3.85 -3.24
N ARG A 53 -4.02 -3.33 -2.58
CA ARG A 53 -3.40 -3.96 -1.41
C ARG A 53 -3.01 -2.87 -0.42
N MET A 54 -3.14 -3.21 0.86
CA MET A 54 -2.74 -2.38 1.99
C MET A 54 -1.69 -3.13 2.82
N ALA A 55 -0.80 -2.38 3.46
CA ALA A 55 0.09 -2.87 4.50
C ALA A 55 -0.17 -2.12 5.81
N VAL A 56 -0.03 -2.81 6.93
CA VAL A 56 -0.07 -2.24 8.29
C VAL A 56 1.18 -2.71 9.02
N VAL A 57 1.92 -1.77 9.58
CA VAL A 57 3.08 -2.04 10.42
C VAL A 57 2.75 -1.65 11.86
N ARG A 58 3.04 -2.54 12.81
CA ARG A 58 3.07 -2.19 14.23
C ARG A 58 4.45 -1.61 14.56
N LEU A 59 4.48 -0.31 14.86
CA LEU A 59 5.71 0.40 15.24
C LEU A 59 6.18 -0.01 16.64
N SER A 60 7.45 0.27 16.94
CA SER A 60 8.07 -0.01 18.24
C SER A 60 7.39 0.71 19.41
N ASP A 61 6.76 1.86 19.16
CA ASP A 61 5.95 2.60 20.16
C ASP A 61 4.56 1.97 20.40
N GLY A 62 4.24 0.88 19.70
CA GLY A 62 2.98 0.15 19.78
C GLY A 62 1.86 0.70 18.89
N SER A 63 2.07 1.81 18.18
CA SER A 63 1.10 2.37 17.24
C SER A 63 1.09 1.66 15.89
N ALA A 64 0.03 1.87 15.13
CA ALA A 64 -0.12 1.34 13.78
C ALA A 64 0.18 2.40 12.73
N TRP A 65 1.02 2.01 11.77
CA TRP A 65 1.34 2.73 10.54
C TRP A 65 0.67 2.02 9.37
N VAL A 66 -0.21 2.72 8.66
CA VAL A 66 -1.04 2.16 7.59
C VAL A 66 -0.59 2.73 6.25
N TRP A 67 -0.34 1.87 5.27
CA TRP A 67 0.09 2.26 3.93
C TRP A 67 -0.83 1.70 2.86
N SER A 68 -1.15 2.54 1.87
CA SER A 68 -2.09 2.23 0.78
C SER A 68 -3.45 1.73 1.27
N PRO A 69 -4.22 2.56 2.02
CA PRO A 69 -5.53 2.17 2.52
C PRO A 69 -6.47 1.63 1.44
N VAL A 70 -7.19 0.56 1.76
CA VAL A 70 -8.22 -0.06 0.91
C VAL A 70 -9.62 0.24 1.42
N ALA A 71 -10.67 -0.19 0.70
CA ALA A 71 -12.05 -0.04 1.15
C ALA A 71 -12.22 -0.60 2.57
N LEU A 72 -12.78 0.21 3.46
CA LEU A 72 -12.92 -0.17 4.86
C LEU A 72 -14.16 -1.06 5.03
N THR A 73 -13.99 -2.15 5.77
CA THR A 73 -15.08 -3.00 6.26
C THR A 73 -15.00 -3.06 7.78
N ASP A 74 -16.09 -3.43 8.45
CA ASP A 74 -16.09 -3.54 9.93
C ASP A 74 -15.04 -4.57 10.41
N GLY A 75 -14.92 -5.71 9.73
CA GLY A 75 -13.90 -6.72 10.05
C GLY A 75 -12.46 -6.23 9.84
N LEU A 76 -12.22 -5.43 8.79
CA LEU A 76 -10.91 -4.81 8.58
C LEU A 76 -10.62 -3.75 9.65
N TYR A 77 -11.62 -2.95 10.00
CA TYR A 77 -11.51 -1.96 11.07
C TYR A 77 -11.13 -2.63 12.40
N GLU A 78 -11.82 -3.70 12.80
CA GLU A 78 -11.52 -4.46 14.00
C GLU A 78 -10.11 -5.05 13.96
N SER A 79 -9.73 -5.67 12.83
CA SER A 79 -8.39 -6.24 12.62
C SER A 79 -7.29 -5.19 12.77
N VAL A 80 -7.48 -3.99 12.22
CA VAL A 80 -6.50 -2.89 12.32
C VAL A 80 -6.37 -2.40 13.75
N ASN A 81 -7.46 -2.22 14.50
CA ASN A 81 -7.37 -1.77 15.90
C ASN A 81 -6.73 -2.82 16.82
N ALA A 82 -6.82 -4.10 16.47
CA ALA A 82 -6.13 -5.15 17.20
C ALA A 82 -4.60 -5.06 17.08
N ILE A 83 -4.08 -4.40 16.02
CA ILE A 83 -2.64 -4.16 15.85
C ILE A 83 -2.15 -3.06 16.80
N GLY A 84 -2.91 -1.98 16.93
CA GLY A 84 -2.58 -0.83 17.76
C GLY A 84 -3.34 0.44 17.34
N PRO A 85 -3.17 1.56 18.08
CA PRO A 85 -3.76 2.84 17.71
C PRO A 85 -3.17 3.34 16.38
N VAL A 86 -4.02 3.57 15.38
CA VAL A 86 -3.59 4.12 14.08
C VAL A 86 -3.18 5.59 14.28
N LYS A 87 -1.88 5.87 14.09
CA LYS A 87 -1.32 7.23 14.17
C LYS A 87 -0.89 7.78 12.81
N HIS A 88 -0.65 6.90 11.83
CA HIS A 88 -0.09 7.28 10.54
C HIS A 88 -0.87 6.61 9.41
N ILE A 89 -1.43 7.40 8.51
CA ILE A 89 -2.10 6.94 7.28
C ILE A 89 -1.32 7.48 6.09
N VAL A 90 -0.70 6.59 5.33
CA VAL A 90 0.27 6.93 4.29
C VAL A 90 -0.28 6.58 2.92
N SER A 91 -0.37 7.60 2.07
CA SER A 91 -0.72 7.41 0.66
C SER A 91 0.53 6.99 -0.13
N PRO A 92 0.46 5.93 -0.95
CA PRO A 92 1.62 5.39 -1.64
C PRO A 92 1.99 6.18 -2.89
N ASN A 93 1.00 6.76 -3.58
CA ASN A 93 1.15 7.41 -4.88
C ASN A 93 0.01 8.43 -5.10
N LYS A 94 0.03 9.08 -6.27
CA LYS A 94 -0.95 10.12 -6.63
C LYS A 94 -2.35 9.57 -6.97
N ILE A 95 -2.50 8.25 -7.15
CA ILE A 95 -3.70 7.59 -7.71
C ILE A 95 -4.53 6.89 -6.62
N HIS A 96 -3.90 6.39 -5.55
CA HIS A 96 -4.52 5.55 -4.51
C HIS A 96 -5.11 6.37 -3.36
N HIS A 97 -5.72 7.51 -3.66
CA HIS A 97 -6.36 8.39 -2.66
C HIS A 97 -7.84 8.08 -2.41
N LEU A 98 -8.39 7.08 -3.11
CA LEU A 98 -9.82 6.74 -3.11
C LEU A 98 -10.38 6.49 -1.70
N PHE A 99 -9.59 5.85 -0.83
CA PHE A 99 -10.03 5.47 0.52
C PHE A 99 -9.46 6.38 1.62
N LEU A 100 -8.57 7.32 1.30
CA LEU A 100 -7.93 8.18 2.32
C LEU A 100 -8.94 9.00 3.12
N ALA A 101 -9.98 9.53 2.47
CA ALA A 101 -11.00 10.32 3.15
C ALA A 101 -11.79 9.49 4.18
N GLU A 102 -12.14 8.26 3.82
CA GLU A 102 -12.84 7.32 4.70
C GLU A 102 -11.98 6.96 5.91
N TRP A 103 -10.70 6.64 5.68
CA TRP A 103 -9.76 6.31 6.73
C TRP A 103 -9.47 7.50 7.67
N ALA A 104 -9.25 8.69 7.12
CA ALA A 104 -9.04 9.91 7.91
C ALA A 104 -10.28 10.26 8.76
N LYS A 105 -11.48 9.98 8.26
CA LYS A 105 -12.72 10.13 9.03
C LYS A 105 -12.82 9.11 10.16
N ARG A 106 -12.36 7.88 9.93
CA ARG A 106 -12.45 6.78 10.91
C ARG A 106 -11.43 6.90 12.04
N TRP A 107 -10.24 7.42 11.74
CA TRP A 107 -9.18 7.72 12.70
C TRP A 107 -8.81 9.22 12.63
N PRO A 108 -9.63 10.12 13.21
CA PRO A 108 -9.45 11.57 13.06
C PRO A 108 -8.19 12.13 13.72
N GLU A 109 -7.60 11.39 14.66
CA GLU A 109 -6.33 11.72 15.32
C GLU A 109 -5.10 11.26 14.53
N ALA A 110 -5.27 10.37 13.55
CA ALA A 110 -4.17 9.92 12.71
C ALA A 110 -3.72 11.04 11.78
N ARG A 111 -2.39 11.18 11.62
CA ARG A 111 -1.81 12.07 10.62
C ARG A 111 -1.88 11.41 9.25
N VAL A 112 -2.30 12.16 8.24
CA VAL A 112 -2.40 11.71 6.85
C VAL A 112 -1.24 12.27 6.03
N TYR A 113 -0.47 11.38 5.40
CA TYR A 113 0.75 11.72 4.67
C TYR A 113 0.54 11.60 3.16
N ALA A 114 0.84 12.68 2.44
CA ALA A 114 0.84 12.74 0.98
C ALA A 114 2.22 12.38 0.42
N PRO A 115 2.31 11.62 -0.69
CA PRO A 115 3.51 11.63 -1.51
C PRO A 115 3.68 13.01 -2.18
N PRO A 116 4.91 13.34 -2.62
CA PRO A 116 5.22 14.62 -3.26
C PRO A 116 4.20 15.03 -4.33
N GLY A 117 3.63 16.22 -4.19
CA GLY A 117 2.71 16.83 -5.15
C GLY A 117 1.27 16.31 -5.13
N LEU A 118 0.90 15.32 -4.31
CA LEU A 118 -0.49 14.86 -4.22
C LEU A 118 -1.39 15.92 -3.57
N ALA A 119 -0.93 16.59 -2.50
CA ALA A 119 -1.70 17.62 -1.81
C ALA A 119 -2.18 18.74 -2.78
N LYS A 120 -1.31 19.15 -3.71
CA LYS A 120 -1.64 20.15 -4.75
C LYS A 120 -2.71 19.66 -5.75
N ARG A 121 -2.72 18.35 -6.06
CA ARG A 121 -3.66 17.74 -7.02
C ARG A 121 -5.01 17.39 -6.39
N ARG A 122 -5.08 17.32 -5.05
CA ARG A 122 -6.26 16.94 -4.27
C ARG A 122 -6.49 17.91 -3.11
N PRO A 123 -6.81 19.18 -3.39
CA PRO A 123 -7.02 20.19 -2.35
C PRO A 123 -8.22 19.88 -1.44
N ASN A 124 -9.13 19.01 -1.89
CA ASN A 124 -10.30 18.60 -1.11
C ASN A 124 -9.99 17.50 -0.07
N LEU A 125 -8.77 16.95 -0.07
CA LEU A 125 -8.32 15.98 0.94
C LEU A 125 -7.41 16.66 1.94
N ARG A 126 -7.64 16.39 3.23
CA ARG A 126 -6.75 16.82 4.30
C ARG A 126 -5.48 15.97 4.26
N PHE A 127 -4.33 16.65 4.24
CA PHE A 127 -3.01 16.07 4.46
C PHE A 127 -2.32 16.86 5.56
N ASP A 128 -1.73 16.16 6.52
CA ASP A 128 -1.03 16.76 7.66
C ASP A 128 0.48 16.88 7.41
N ALA A 129 1.01 16.15 6.41
CA ALA A 129 2.39 16.24 5.98
C ALA A 129 2.57 15.73 4.54
N GLU A 130 3.65 16.20 3.90
CA GLU A 130 4.15 15.67 2.63
C GLU A 130 5.42 14.85 2.91
N LEU A 131 5.53 13.68 2.29
CA LEU A 131 6.66 12.77 2.45
C LEU A 131 7.92 13.32 1.75
N GLY A 132 9.07 13.17 2.39
CA GLY A 132 10.39 13.56 1.87
C GLY A 132 11.31 12.36 1.61
N ASP A 133 12.60 12.63 1.34
CA ASP A 133 13.61 11.57 1.20
C ASP A 133 14.02 10.91 2.51
N LEU A 134 13.74 11.56 3.63
CA LEU A 134 14.08 11.06 4.96
C LEU A 134 12.80 10.60 5.69
N PRO A 135 12.87 9.56 6.52
CA PRO A 135 11.72 9.09 7.28
C PRO A 135 11.23 10.15 8.25
N ASP A 136 9.90 10.22 8.45
CA ASP A 136 9.33 11.06 9.51
C ASP A 136 9.84 10.53 10.86
N PRO A 137 10.31 11.39 11.78
CA PRO A 137 10.80 10.98 13.10
C PRO A 137 9.82 10.08 13.87
N ALA A 138 8.52 10.16 13.57
CA ALA A 138 7.51 9.34 14.20
C ALA A 138 7.60 7.83 13.87
N TRP A 139 8.26 7.45 12.78
CA TRP A 139 8.48 6.02 12.43
C TRP A 139 9.93 5.69 12.05
N ALA A 140 10.84 6.66 12.04
CA ALA A 140 12.23 6.49 11.61
C ALA A 140 13.02 5.42 12.37
N ALA A 141 12.57 5.02 13.56
CA ALA A 141 13.17 3.92 14.33
C ALA A 141 12.84 2.52 13.75
N ASP A 142 11.75 2.41 12.99
CA ASP A 142 11.18 1.14 12.51
C ASP A 142 11.20 1.04 10.98
N ILE A 143 11.06 2.18 10.30
CA ILE A 143 10.85 2.28 8.86
C ILE A 143 11.77 3.36 8.29
N ASP A 144 12.57 2.99 7.30
CA ASP A 144 13.28 3.93 6.43
C ASP A 144 12.43 4.28 5.20
N GLN A 145 12.78 5.36 4.49
CA GLN A 145 12.11 5.73 3.25
C GLN A 145 13.06 6.40 2.26
N VAL A 146 12.69 6.36 0.97
CA VAL A 146 13.36 7.12 -0.09
C VAL A 146 12.38 7.49 -1.18
N ILE A 147 12.53 8.68 -1.77
CA ILE A 147 11.75 9.05 -2.96
C ILE A 147 12.49 8.56 -4.20
N PHE A 148 11.84 7.66 -4.94
CA PHE A 148 12.29 7.27 -6.27
C PHE A 148 11.79 8.28 -7.30
N ARG A 149 12.74 8.91 -8.01
CA ARG A 149 12.48 9.98 -9.01
C ARG A 149 12.74 9.53 -10.46
N GLY A 150 12.76 8.22 -10.71
CA GLY A 150 13.33 7.64 -11.93
C GLY A 150 12.54 7.83 -13.24
N SER A 151 11.33 8.42 -13.22
CA SER A 151 10.64 8.80 -14.45
C SER A 151 9.95 10.16 -14.33
N PHE A 152 9.85 10.89 -15.44
CA PHE A 152 9.20 12.20 -15.51
C PHE A 152 7.70 12.16 -15.13
N ALA A 153 7.11 10.96 -15.06
CA ALA A 153 5.69 10.75 -14.83
C ALA A 153 5.35 10.31 -13.38
N MET A 154 6.27 9.64 -12.66
CA MET A 154 5.96 9.02 -11.37
C MET A 154 7.08 9.26 -10.35
N GLU A 155 6.73 9.97 -9.28
CA GLU A 155 7.49 10.00 -8.03
C GLU A 155 6.78 9.06 -7.07
N GLU A 156 7.51 8.08 -6.54
CA GLU A 156 7.02 7.12 -5.57
C GLU A 156 7.90 7.13 -4.34
N VAL A 157 7.29 6.96 -3.16
CA VAL A 157 8.03 6.74 -1.92
C VAL A 157 8.11 5.25 -1.64
N ALA A 158 9.32 4.72 -1.65
CA ALA A 158 9.59 3.36 -1.19
C ALA A 158 9.92 3.39 0.30
N PHE A 159 9.46 2.36 1.03
CA PHE A 159 9.71 2.22 2.46
C PHE A 159 10.45 0.92 2.75
N PHE A 160 11.27 0.90 3.80
CA PHE A 160 11.96 -0.30 4.25
C PHE A 160 11.71 -0.54 5.74
N HIS A 161 10.98 -1.60 6.06
CA HIS A 161 10.71 -2.00 7.44
C HIS A 161 11.83 -2.87 7.98
N PHE A 162 12.49 -2.43 9.05
CA PHE A 162 13.72 -3.05 9.54
C PHE A 162 13.50 -4.44 10.13
N ALA A 163 12.50 -4.61 10.99
CA ALA A 163 12.29 -5.85 11.74
C ALA A 163 12.00 -7.04 10.83
N SER A 164 11.21 -6.83 9.78
CA SER A 164 10.88 -7.87 8.79
C SER A 164 11.82 -7.90 7.58
N ARG A 165 12.74 -6.93 7.47
CA ARG A 165 13.62 -6.72 6.30
C ARG A 165 12.83 -6.66 5.00
N THR A 166 11.72 -5.91 5.01
CA THR A 166 10.77 -5.87 3.89
C THR A 166 10.78 -4.49 3.26
N ALA A 167 10.99 -4.45 1.94
CA ALA A 167 10.72 -3.26 1.14
C ALA A 167 9.23 -3.20 0.77
N ILE A 168 8.61 -2.04 0.97
CA ILE A 168 7.22 -1.75 0.62
C ILE A 168 7.26 -0.75 -0.54
N VAL A 169 6.74 -1.17 -1.68
CA VAL A 169 6.70 -0.42 -2.94
C VAL A 169 5.30 -0.52 -3.55
N CYS A 170 4.91 0.48 -4.32
CA CYS A 170 3.65 0.58 -5.04
C CYS A 170 3.81 0.23 -6.53
N ASP A 171 4.02 1.25 -7.37
CA ASP A 171 3.95 1.20 -8.82
C ASP A 171 5.32 0.99 -9.47
N LEU A 172 6.41 1.14 -8.72
CA LEU A 172 7.77 0.84 -9.19
C LEU A 172 7.93 -0.62 -9.61
N ILE A 173 7.22 -1.54 -8.96
CA ILE A 173 7.26 -2.96 -9.28
C ILE A 173 5.84 -3.49 -9.41
N GLN A 174 5.38 -3.58 -10.65
CA GLN A 174 4.07 -4.14 -10.96
C GLN A 174 4.20 -5.53 -11.59
N ARG A 175 3.72 -6.54 -10.87
CA ARG A 175 3.52 -7.86 -11.47
C ARG A 175 2.13 -7.95 -12.08
N HIS A 176 2.06 -7.92 -13.41
CA HIS A 176 0.85 -8.20 -14.18
C HIS A 176 0.85 -9.66 -14.64
N PRO A 177 -0.22 -10.45 -14.42
CA PRO A 177 -0.33 -11.77 -15.01
C PRO A 177 -0.26 -11.69 -16.54
N GLU A 178 0.54 -12.53 -17.19
CA GLU A 178 0.64 -12.52 -18.67
C GLU A 178 -0.73 -12.73 -19.34
N ALA A 179 -1.61 -13.50 -18.69
CA ALA A 179 -2.96 -13.78 -19.16
C ALA A 179 -3.84 -12.53 -19.34
N THR A 180 -3.56 -11.45 -18.60
CA THR A 180 -4.29 -10.17 -18.69
C THR A 180 -3.73 -9.22 -19.74
N MET A 181 -2.57 -9.52 -20.35
CA MET A 181 -1.93 -8.66 -21.35
C MET A 181 -2.32 -9.05 -22.79
N LYS A 182 -3.53 -8.65 -23.22
CA LYS A 182 -4.02 -8.85 -24.59
C LYS A 182 -4.45 -7.54 -25.24
N GLY A 183 -4.24 -7.42 -26.56
CA GLY A 183 -4.64 -6.27 -27.36
C GLY A 183 -3.88 -4.98 -27.04
N TRP A 184 -4.40 -3.83 -27.47
CA TRP A 184 -3.76 -2.52 -27.33
C TRP A 184 -3.50 -2.12 -25.87
N LYS A 185 -4.35 -2.55 -24.94
CA LYS A 185 -4.16 -2.36 -23.49
C LYS A 185 -2.90 -3.08 -22.98
N GLY A 186 -2.64 -4.30 -23.45
CA GLY A 186 -1.42 -5.04 -23.13
C GLY A 186 -0.15 -4.43 -23.73
N MET A 187 -0.26 -3.67 -24.84
CA MET A 187 0.87 -2.95 -25.41
C MET A 187 1.23 -1.70 -24.60
N LEU A 188 0.23 -0.96 -24.10
CA LEU A 188 0.44 0.16 -23.16
C LEU A 188 1.06 -0.31 -21.83
N MET A 189 0.57 -1.41 -21.25
CA MET A 189 1.10 -1.97 -19.99
C MET A 189 2.53 -2.52 -20.09
N ARG A 190 3.09 -2.70 -21.29
CA ARG A 190 4.49 -3.09 -21.52
C ARG A 190 5.43 -1.89 -21.72
N LEU A 191 4.87 -0.71 -21.92
CA LEU A 191 5.62 0.54 -22.14
C LEU A 191 5.71 1.39 -20.86
N ASP A 192 4.94 1.03 -19.84
CA ASP A 192 5.00 1.54 -18.46
C ASP A 192 6.06 0.77 -17.66
#